data_AF-A0A835BK95-F1
#
_entry.id   AF-A0A835BK95-F1
#
_cell.length_a   1.000
_cell.length_b   1.000
_cell.length_c   1.000
_cell.angle_alpha   90.00
_cell.angle_beta   90.00
_cell.angle_gamma   90.00
#
_symmetry.space_group_name_H-M   'P 1'
#
loop_
_entity.id
_entity.type
_entity.pdbx_description
1 polymer ?
#
loop_
_entity_poly.entity_id
_entity_poly.type
_entity_poly.pdbx_seq_one_letter_code
_entity_poly.pdbx_strand_id
1 'polypeptide(L)'
;MAAPGARSSLPLLLCLLLAAALRCPAPAAARFACNATAPRASTCQALISYAPPNGTATHTLASVRALFQLRSHRGLLAANGLPLSTPPTAPAPSPLRVRLPCLCSGGAGATFQRPTYKVRAGDTLDAIARGVFAGLVTFQDIAAANNVSDPNKVAVGQQLWIPVPCSCDPVGGEPVVHFTYVVPAGSSVASIAQEFGSTEENILAVNKMTDAKGLVAGQVLDVPLRACGSTISNTAIDRNLLVPNGSYILTANNCVNCACSSSTWMLDCQPTQGLSSSFCPTAKCGDMFLGNTSSTSSCETRTCSYAGYTNSTSFAILANITTSNVCTAGLSPMAQPAHSSAFRLELVWLRWTGLVVSLHVVLLCLGYLRQD
;
A
#
# COMPACT_ATOMS: atom_id res chain seq x y z
N MET A 1 -32.29 -8.34 70.31
CA MET A 1 -31.94 -7.53 69.13
C MET A 1 -30.61 -8.07 68.59
N ALA A 2 -30.62 -8.78 67.47
CA ALA A 2 -29.41 -9.31 66.84
C ALA A 2 -29.35 -8.77 65.41
N ALA A 3 -28.25 -8.10 65.07
CA ALA A 3 -28.00 -7.49 63.76
C ALA A 3 -27.44 -8.53 62.76
N PRO A 4 -27.73 -8.41 61.46
CA PRO A 4 -27.27 -9.37 60.46
C PRO A 4 -25.84 -9.04 59.97
N GLY A 5 -25.07 -10.10 59.71
CA GLY A 5 -23.67 -10.03 59.29
C GLY A 5 -23.47 -9.59 57.84
N ALA A 6 -22.49 -8.72 57.64
CA ALA A 6 -22.00 -8.28 56.34
C ALA A 6 -21.24 -9.42 55.64
N ARG A 7 -21.73 -9.84 54.46
CA ARG A 7 -21.04 -10.81 53.59
C ARG A 7 -19.98 -10.10 52.75
N SER A 8 -18.75 -10.59 52.84
CA SER A 8 -17.57 -10.10 52.12
C SER A 8 -17.75 -10.27 50.60
N SER A 9 -17.83 -9.15 49.88
CA SER A 9 -17.90 -9.04 48.41
C SER A 9 -16.54 -8.99 47.72
N LEU A 10 -15.45 -9.08 48.50
CA LEU A 10 -14.06 -8.99 48.03
C LEU A 10 -13.65 -10.06 47.01
N PRO A 11 -14.04 -11.36 47.12
CA PRO A 11 -13.57 -12.38 46.17
C PRO A 11 -14.24 -12.24 44.79
N LEU A 12 -15.45 -11.66 44.71
CA LEU A 12 -16.16 -11.46 43.46
C LEU A 12 -15.55 -10.32 42.64
N LEU A 13 -15.12 -9.24 43.32
CA LEU A 13 -14.44 -8.11 42.68
C LEU A 13 -13.06 -8.51 42.14
N LEU A 14 -12.33 -9.37 42.86
CA LEU A 14 -11.01 -9.85 42.44
C LEU A 14 -11.10 -10.76 41.20
N CYS A 15 -12.11 -11.64 41.12
CA CYS A 15 -12.38 -12.45 39.92
C CYS A 15 -12.79 -11.60 38.70
N LEU A 16 -13.57 -10.53 38.88
CA LEU A 16 -13.94 -9.61 37.80
C LEU A 16 -12.74 -8.79 37.28
N LEU A 17 -11.82 -8.39 38.17
CA LEU A 17 -10.59 -7.69 37.80
C LEU A 17 -9.57 -8.61 37.11
N LEU A 18 -9.46 -9.88 37.53
CA LEU A 18 -8.64 -10.90 36.85
C LEU A 18 -9.20 -11.30 35.47
N ALA A 19 -10.53 -11.33 35.30
CA ALA A 19 -11.15 -11.57 33.99
C ALA A 19 -10.96 -10.40 33.01
N ALA A 20 -10.80 -9.16 33.51
CA ALA A 20 -10.50 -7.99 32.68
C ALA A 20 -9.03 -7.96 32.19
N ALA A 21 -8.11 -8.61 32.90
CA ALA A 21 -6.67 -8.64 32.59
C ALA A 21 -6.26 -9.73 31.58
N LEU A 22 -7.16 -10.63 31.19
CA LEU A 22 -6.91 -11.73 30.25
C LEU A 22 -7.49 -11.50 28.84
N ARG A 23 -7.61 -10.24 28.42
CA ARG A 23 -7.81 -9.93 27.00
C ARG A 23 -6.46 -10.01 26.31
N CYS A 24 -6.04 -11.24 26.02
CA CYS A 24 -5.00 -11.45 25.02
C CYS A 24 -5.56 -10.88 23.71
N PRO A 25 -4.94 -9.84 23.11
CA PRO A 25 -5.35 -9.45 21.77
C PRO A 25 -5.18 -10.69 20.90
N ALA A 26 -6.27 -11.16 20.30
CA ALA A 26 -6.18 -12.17 19.24
C ALA A 26 -5.10 -11.67 18.28
N PRO A 27 -4.18 -12.54 17.81
CA PRO A 27 -3.16 -12.13 16.85
C PRO A 27 -3.89 -11.43 15.72
N ALA A 28 -3.73 -10.10 15.66
CA ALA A 28 -4.37 -9.30 14.64
C ALA A 28 -3.77 -9.82 13.35
N ALA A 29 -4.63 -10.24 12.43
CA ALA A 29 -4.18 -10.74 11.15
C ALA A 29 -3.14 -9.77 10.57
N ALA A 30 -2.11 -10.25 9.87
CA ALA A 30 -1.17 -9.39 9.18
C ALA A 30 -2.01 -8.43 8.31
N ARG A 31 -2.06 -7.18 8.73
CA ARG A 31 -2.96 -6.15 8.25
C ARG A 31 -2.12 -4.91 8.16
N PHE A 32 -2.02 -4.35 6.98
CA PHE A 32 -1.43 -3.03 6.86
C PHE A 32 -2.37 -2.04 7.53
N ALA A 33 -1.80 -1.15 8.33
CA ALA A 33 -2.57 -0.13 9.00
C ALA A 33 -3.21 0.78 7.95
N CYS A 34 -4.44 1.20 8.23
CA CYS A 34 -5.07 2.27 7.47
C CYS A 34 -5.83 3.19 8.42
N ASN A 35 -5.98 4.46 8.07
CA ASN A 35 -6.62 5.48 8.88
C ASN A 35 -8.13 5.58 8.64
N ALA A 36 -8.70 4.60 7.92
CA ALA A 36 -10.14 4.51 7.70
C ALA A 36 -10.85 4.09 9.00
N THR A 37 -11.59 5.02 9.60
CA THR A 37 -12.45 4.77 10.76
C THR A 37 -13.85 4.35 10.29
N ALA A 38 -14.37 3.25 10.85
CA ALA A 38 -15.75 2.84 10.59
C ALA A 38 -16.71 3.96 11.03
N PRO A 39 -17.76 4.29 10.24
CA PRO A 39 -18.29 3.57 9.09
C PRO A 39 -17.68 3.96 7.72
N ARG A 40 -16.71 4.86 7.67
CA ARG A 40 -16.11 5.37 6.42
C ARG A 40 -15.02 4.42 5.92
N ALA A 41 -15.43 3.30 5.36
CA ALA A 41 -14.51 2.42 4.66
C ALA A 41 -13.98 3.11 3.39
N SER A 42 -12.67 3.04 3.15
CA SER A 42 -12.04 3.53 1.92
C SER A 42 -11.66 2.36 1.02
N THR A 43 -11.73 2.56 -0.29
CA THR A 43 -11.34 1.55 -1.28
C THR A 43 -10.31 2.10 -2.23
N CYS A 44 -9.32 1.28 -2.56
CA CYS A 44 -8.28 1.60 -3.53
C CYS A 44 -7.86 0.34 -4.28
N GLN A 45 -6.82 0.45 -5.12
CA GLN A 45 -6.20 -0.67 -5.81
C GLN A 45 -4.79 -0.86 -5.28
N ALA A 46 -4.58 -1.92 -4.50
CA ALA A 46 -3.26 -2.30 -4.01
C ALA A 46 -2.56 -3.23 -5.00
N LEU A 47 -1.24 -3.30 -4.90
CA LEU A 47 -0.40 -4.17 -5.70
C LEU A 47 0.20 -5.26 -4.81
N ILE A 48 0.34 -6.47 -5.33
CA ILE A 48 0.83 -7.62 -4.58
C ILE A 48 1.95 -8.28 -5.37
N SER A 49 3.04 -8.66 -4.70
CA SER A 49 4.14 -9.44 -5.25
C SER A 49 3.85 -10.93 -5.07
N TYR A 50 3.48 -11.62 -6.14
CA TYR A 50 3.23 -13.05 -6.12
C TYR A 50 4.38 -13.80 -6.79
N ALA A 51 5.15 -14.54 -5.98
CA ALA A 51 6.19 -15.45 -6.46
C ALA A 51 5.74 -16.90 -6.19
N PRO A 52 5.24 -17.63 -7.19
CA PRO A 52 4.82 -19.01 -6.97
C PRO A 52 6.00 -19.86 -6.47
N PRO A 53 5.80 -20.72 -5.44
CA PRO A 53 6.87 -21.56 -4.91
C PRO A 53 7.37 -22.58 -5.93
N ASN A 54 8.68 -22.83 -5.91
CA ASN A 54 9.38 -23.76 -6.81
C ASN A 54 8.73 -25.16 -6.78
N GLY A 55 8.61 -25.81 -7.94
CA GLY A 55 8.07 -27.18 -8.06
C GLY A 55 6.55 -27.27 -8.25
N THR A 56 5.85 -26.14 -8.26
CA THR A 56 4.47 -26.06 -8.76
C THR A 56 4.48 -25.98 -10.29
N ALA A 57 3.48 -26.56 -10.97
CA ALA A 57 3.39 -26.59 -12.45
C ALA A 57 3.66 -25.22 -13.07
N THR A 58 4.25 -25.17 -14.28
CA THR A 58 4.60 -23.94 -14.98
C THR A 58 3.43 -22.94 -14.92
N HIS A 59 3.60 -21.87 -14.15
CA HIS A 59 2.53 -20.90 -13.96
C HIS A 59 2.40 -20.05 -15.22
N THR A 60 1.21 -20.08 -15.79
CA THR A 60 0.85 -19.21 -16.92
C THR A 60 0.16 -17.97 -16.37
N LEU A 61 0.10 -16.91 -17.16
CA LEU A 61 -0.71 -15.74 -16.80
C LEU A 61 -2.17 -16.13 -16.53
N ALA A 62 -2.70 -17.14 -17.24
CA ALA A 62 -4.03 -17.69 -17.03
C ALA A 62 -4.20 -18.35 -15.65
N SER A 63 -3.23 -19.14 -15.18
CA SER A 63 -3.32 -19.81 -13.87
C SER A 63 -3.30 -18.79 -12.73
N VAL A 64 -2.45 -17.76 -12.83
CA VAL A 64 -2.40 -16.67 -11.86
C VAL A 64 -3.68 -15.83 -11.89
N ARG A 65 -4.19 -15.50 -13.09
CA ARG A 65 -5.47 -14.80 -13.25
C ARG A 65 -6.62 -15.56 -12.60
N ALA A 66 -6.65 -16.88 -12.75
CA ALA A 66 -7.65 -17.76 -12.14
C ALA A 66 -7.49 -17.82 -10.61
N LEU A 67 -6.27 -18.01 -10.10
CA LEU A 67 -5.98 -18.07 -8.67
C LEU A 67 -6.44 -16.81 -7.94
N PHE A 68 -6.11 -15.63 -8.48
CA PHE A 68 -6.48 -14.35 -7.89
C PHE A 68 -7.87 -13.84 -8.33
N GLN A 69 -8.59 -14.63 -9.15
CA GLN A 69 -9.93 -14.30 -9.66
C GLN A 69 -9.97 -12.91 -10.33
N LEU A 70 -8.94 -12.60 -11.11
CA LEU A 70 -8.80 -11.31 -11.75
C LEU A 70 -9.75 -11.19 -12.94
N ARG A 71 -10.54 -10.11 -12.95
CA ARG A 71 -11.55 -9.84 -13.99
C ARG A 71 -10.94 -9.52 -15.35
N SER A 72 -9.70 -9.05 -15.40
CA SER A 72 -9.05 -8.57 -16.63
C SER A 72 -7.68 -9.21 -16.83
N HIS A 73 -7.51 -9.91 -17.95
CA HIS A 73 -6.18 -10.38 -18.41
C HIS A 73 -5.27 -9.19 -18.71
N ARG A 74 -5.80 -8.17 -19.39
CA ARG A 74 -5.05 -6.94 -19.71
C ARG A 74 -4.59 -6.20 -18.46
N GLY A 75 -5.40 -6.18 -17.41
CA GLY A 75 -5.02 -5.60 -16.12
C GLY A 75 -3.83 -6.32 -15.48
N LEU A 76 -3.75 -7.65 -15.63
CA LEU A 76 -2.60 -8.42 -15.17
C LEU A 76 -1.34 -8.12 -16.01
N LEU A 77 -1.48 -8.02 -17.33
CA LEU A 77 -0.38 -7.60 -18.21
C LEU A 77 0.14 -6.21 -17.83
N ALA A 78 -0.78 -5.27 -17.63
CA ALA A 78 -0.50 -3.88 -17.31
C ALA A 78 0.28 -3.70 -16.00
N ALA A 79 -0.11 -4.43 -14.95
CA ALA A 79 0.60 -4.44 -13.67
C ALA A 79 2.07 -4.91 -13.79
N ASN A 80 2.41 -5.63 -14.87
CA ASN A 80 3.73 -6.22 -15.10
C ASN A 80 4.46 -5.63 -16.31
N GLY A 81 3.95 -4.56 -16.92
CA GLY A 81 4.56 -3.95 -18.10
C GLY A 81 4.61 -4.87 -19.33
N LEU A 82 3.76 -5.91 -19.38
CA LEU A 82 3.75 -6.88 -20.49
C LEU A 82 2.95 -6.33 -21.69
N PRO A 83 3.34 -6.65 -22.94
CA PRO A 83 2.58 -6.25 -24.13
C PRO A 83 1.12 -6.74 -24.10
N LEU A 84 0.18 -5.93 -24.59
CA LEU A 84 -1.25 -6.31 -24.62
C LEU A 84 -1.56 -7.52 -25.52
N SER A 85 -0.64 -7.88 -26.42
CA SER A 85 -0.72 -9.06 -27.27
C SER A 85 -0.32 -10.36 -26.56
N THR A 86 0.24 -10.31 -25.34
CA THR A 86 0.71 -11.49 -24.63
C THR A 86 -0.44 -12.45 -24.30
N PRO A 87 -0.39 -13.71 -24.75
CA PRO A 87 -1.50 -14.65 -24.58
C PRO A 87 -1.60 -15.15 -23.13
N PRO A 88 -2.79 -15.60 -22.68
CA PRO A 88 -2.96 -16.15 -21.33
C PRO A 88 -2.10 -17.39 -21.03
N THR A 89 -1.72 -18.14 -22.06
CA THR A 89 -0.86 -19.34 -21.94
C THR A 89 0.62 -19.01 -21.78
N ALA A 90 1.03 -17.74 -21.94
CA ALA A 90 2.42 -17.35 -21.77
C ALA A 90 2.88 -17.59 -20.31
N PRO A 91 4.15 -17.96 -20.10
CA PRO A 91 4.73 -18.06 -18.77
C PRO A 91 4.56 -16.75 -17.99
N ALA A 92 4.15 -16.84 -16.72
CA ALA A 92 4.10 -15.69 -15.84
C ALA A 92 5.52 -15.37 -15.33
N PRO A 93 5.96 -14.09 -15.39
CA PRO A 93 7.20 -13.70 -14.70
C PRO A 93 7.07 -13.92 -13.19
N SER A 94 8.19 -14.15 -12.52
CA SER A 94 8.25 -14.34 -11.06
C SER A 94 9.34 -13.43 -10.47
N PRO A 95 9.03 -12.55 -9.51
CA PRO A 95 7.69 -12.30 -8.97
C PRO A 95 6.76 -11.60 -9.97
N LEU A 96 5.47 -11.91 -9.89
CA LEU A 96 4.40 -11.28 -10.66
C LEU A 96 3.66 -10.24 -9.82
N ARG A 97 3.44 -9.05 -10.37
CA ARG A 97 2.61 -8.00 -9.77
C ARG A 97 1.13 -8.26 -10.03
N VAL A 98 0.33 -8.36 -8.99
CA VAL A 98 -1.11 -8.58 -9.07
C VAL A 98 -1.84 -7.40 -8.44
N ARG A 99 -2.72 -6.73 -9.21
CA ARG A 99 -3.53 -5.61 -8.71
C ARG A 99 -4.89 -6.10 -8.21
N LEU A 100 -5.22 -5.79 -6.97
CA LEU A 100 -6.46 -6.21 -6.31
C LEU A 100 -7.16 -5.06 -5.59
N PRO A 101 -8.50 -5.10 -5.49
CA PRO A 101 -9.25 -4.13 -4.70
C PRO A 101 -8.88 -4.28 -3.23
N CYS A 102 -8.54 -3.17 -2.59
CA CYS A 102 -8.32 -3.09 -1.16
C CYS A 102 -9.53 -2.44 -0.50
N LEU A 103 -9.96 -2.97 0.64
CA LEU A 103 -10.90 -2.32 1.54
C LEU A 103 -10.19 -2.00 2.85
N CYS A 104 -10.17 -0.73 3.19
CA CYS A 104 -9.66 -0.20 4.45
C CYS A 104 -10.85 0.06 5.38
N SER A 105 -10.89 -0.64 6.51
CA SER A 105 -11.97 -0.54 7.49
C SER A 105 -11.49 -0.92 8.88
N GLY A 106 -11.88 -0.15 9.90
CA GLY A 106 -11.57 -0.48 11.29
C GLY A 106 -10.06 -0.45 11.60
N GLY A 107 -9.32 0.46 10.97
CA GLY A 107 -7.88 0.64 11.23
C GLY A 107 -6.95 -0.27 10.42
N ALA A 108 -7.49 -1.14 9.57
CA ALA A 108 -6.73 -2.12 8.80
C ALA A 108 -7.27 -2.30 7.38
N GLY A 109 -6.38 -2.59 6.42
CA GLY A 109 -6.75 -2.91 5.06
C GLY A 109 -6.46 -4.36 4.69
N ALA A 110 -7.38 -4.95 3.92
CA ALA A 110 -7.24 -6.27 3.31
C ALA A 110 -7.94 -6.34 1.95
N THR A 111 -7.51 -7.27 1.09
CA THR A 111 -8.10 -7.44 -0.24
C THR A 111 -9.58 -7.78 -0.17
N PHE A 112 -10.42 -7.07 -0.91
CA PHE A 112 -11.88 -7.18 -0.79
C PHE A 112 -12.48 -8.15 -1.80
N GLN A 113 -13.37 -9.05 -1.33
CA GLN A 113 -14.11 -10.07 -2.10
C GLN A 113 -13.27 -11.14 -2.82
N ARG A 114 -12.00 -10.88 -3.13
CA ARG A 114 -11.10 -11.80 -3.82
C ARG A 114 -9.64 -11.55 -3.40
N PRO A 115 -8.79 -12.59 -3.39
CA PRO A 115 -9.08 -13.96 -3.82
C PRO A 115 -9.90 -14.75 -2.81
N THR A 116 -10.59 -15.77 -3.34
CA THR A 116 -11.18 -16.82 -2.52
C THR A 116 -10.64 -18.17 -2.99
N TYR A 117 -10.53 -19.12 -2.07
CA TYR A 117 -9.96 -20.44 -2.32
C TYR A 117 -10.94 -21.53 -1.87
N LYS A 118 -11.16 -22.53 -2.73
CA LYS A 118 -11.98 -23.69 -2.42
C LYS A 118 -11.07 -24.82 -1.92
N VAL A 119 -11.22 -25.17 -0.64
CA VAL A 119 -10.41 -26.20 0.04
C VAL A 119 -10.50 -27.54 -0.72
N ARG A 120 -9.35 -28.15 -0.98
CA ARG A 120 -9.20 -29.45 -1.64
C ARG A 120 -8.86 -30.53 -0.62
N ALA A 121 -9.00 -31.79 -1.03
CA ALA A 121 -8.61 -32.92 -0.20
C ALA A 121 -7.11 -32.83 0.14
N GLY A 122 -6.78 -32.90 1.44
CA GLY A 122 -5.41 -32.81 1.95
C GLY A 122 -4.91 -31.40 2.22
N ASP A 123 -5.68 -30.34 1.93
CA ASP A 123 -5.28 -28.97 2.24
C ASP A 123 -5.29 -28.70 3.75
N THR A 124 -4.29 -27.95 4.22
CA THR A 124 -4.29 -27.27 5.52
C THR A 124 -4.25 -25.77 5.30
N LEU A 125 -4.68 -24.96 6.29
CA LEU A 125 -4.58 -23.50 6.16
C LEU A 125 -3.14 -23.03 5.96
N ASP A 126 -2.16 -23.71 6.55
CA ASP A 126 -0.74 -23.40 6.37
C ASP A 126 -0.24 -23.70 4.95
N ALA A 127 -0.62 -24.85 4.40
CA ALA A 127 -0.28 -25.23 3.03
C ALA A 127 -0.94 -24.29 2.00
N ILE A 128 -2.17 -23.82 2.27
CA ILE A 128 -2.83 -22.80 1.45
C ILE A 128 -2.06 -21.47 1.54
N ALA A 129 -1.75 -21.00 2.76
CA ALA A 129 -1.06 -19.74 2.99
C ALA A 129 0.33 -19.70 2.33
N ARG A 130 1.20 -20.66 2.67
CA ARG A 130 2.61 -20.69 2.22
C ARG A 130 2.79 -21.33 0.84
N GLY A 131 2.00 -22.34 0.50
CA GLY A 131 2.11 -23.08 -0.76
C GLY A 131 1.32 -22.42 -1.89
N VAL A 132 0.03 -22.16 -1.68
CA VAL A 132 -0.83 -21.63 -2.76
C VAL A 132 -0.68 -20.11 -2.91
N PHE A 133 -0.64 -19.37 -1.80
CA PHE A 133 -0.55 -17.91 -1.80
C PHE A 133 0.85 -17.38 -1.47
N ALA A 134 1.87 -18.23 -1.58
CA ALA A 134 3.28 -17.85 -1.48
C ALA A 134 3.64 -17.03 -0.22
N GLY A 135 2.96 -17.26 0.90
CA GLY A 135 3.21 -16.55 2.16
C GLY A 135 2.65 -15.13 2.23
N LEU A 136 1.80 -14.71 1.27
CA LEU A 136 1.14 -13.41 1.27
C LEU A 136 0.22 -13.18 2.48
N VAL A 137 -0.23 -14.26 3.10
CA VAL A 137 -1.04 -14.29 4.32
C VAL A 137 -0.52 -15.40 5.22
N THR A 138 -0.85 -15.33 6.50
CA THR A 138 -0.64 -16.43 7.45
C THR A 138 -1.87 -17.31 7.58
N PHE A 139 -1.72 -18.52 8.11
CA PHE A 139 -2.87 -19.39 8.36
C PHE A 139 -3.82 -18.79 9.43
N GLN A 140 -3.27 -18.04 10.39
CA GLN A 140 -4.04 -17.32 11.41
C GLN A 140 -4.92 -16.24 10.77
N ASP A 141 -4.39 -15.53 9.78
CA ASP A 141 -5.14 -14.51 9.04
C ASP A 141 -6.34 -15.12 8.33
N ILE A 142 -6.11 -16.24 7.64
CA ILE A 142 -7.18 -16.98 6.95
C ILE A 142 -8.21 -17.49 7.97
N ALA A 143 -7.76 -18.09 9.08
CA ALA A 143 -8.66 -18.62 10.10
C ALA A 143 -9.54 -17.53 10.71
N ALA A 144 -8.93 -16.41 11.12
CA ALA A 144 -9.63 -15.26 11.71
C ALA A 144 -10.61 -14.63 10.73
N ALA A 145 -10.23 -14.45 9.46
CA ALA A 145 -11.07 -13.84 8.44
C ALA A 145 -12.27 -14.70 8.03
N ASN A 146 -12.21 -16.01 8.27
CA ASN A 146 -13.24 -16.97 7.88
C ASN A 146 -13.95 -17.61 9.08
N ASN A 147 -13.75 -17.08 10.30
CA ASN A 147 -14.31 -17.62 11.54
C ASN A 147 -14.01 -19.12 11.76
N VAL A 148 -12.84 -19.58 11.35
CA VAL A 148 -12.39 -20.96 11.56
C VAL A 148 -11.80 -21.07 12.96
N SER A 149 -12.50 -21.77 13.87
CA SER A 149 -12.08 -21.89 15.26
C SER A 149 -10.89 -22.83 15.47
N ASP A 150 -10.80 -23.90 14.68
CA ASP A 150 -9.67 -24.84 14.69
C ASP A 150 -9.00 -24.81 13.30
N PRO A 151 -7.83 -24.16 13.16
CA PRO A 151 -7.10 -24.06 11.89
C PRO A 151 -6.77 -25.40 11.23
N ASN A 152 -6.79 -26.51 11.98
CA ASN A 152 -6.55 -27.85 11.47
C ASN A 152 -7.80 -28.53 10.91
N LYS A 153 -8.98 -27.92 11.07
CA LYS A 153 -10.28 -28.48 10.64
C LYS A 153 -10.93 -27.58 9.61
N VAL A 154 -10.44 -27.68 8.38
CA VAL A 154 -11.11 -27.12 7.19
C VAL A 154 -11.75 -28.24 6.38
N ALA A 155 -12.98 -28.03 5.92
CA ALA A 155 -13.71 -29.05 5.17
C ALA A 155 -13.40 -28.95 3.66
N VAL A 156 -13.26 -30.09 3.00
CA VAL A 156 -13.16 -30.12 1.53
C VAL A 156 -14.38 -29.44 0.91
N GLY A 157 -14.14 -28.53 -0.03
CA GLY A 157 -15.16 -27.74 -0.70
C GLY A 157 -15.55 -26.45 0.02
N GLN A 158 -15.07 -26.21 1.25
CA GLN A 158 -15.25 -24.94 1.95
C GLN A 158 -14.62 -23.80 1.15
N GLN A 159 -15.35 -22.69 1.02
CA GLN A 159 -14.83 -21.47 0.41
C GLN A 159 -14.19 -20.60 1.49
N LEU A 160 -12.92 -20.26 1.32
CA LEU A 160 -12.17 -19.37 2.19
C LEU A 160 -11.88 -18.06 1.47
N TRP A 161 -12.18 -16.92 2.09
CA TRP A 161 -11.63 -15.64 1.68
C TRP A 161 -10.17 -15.54 2.12
N ILE A 162 -9.31 -15.03 1.24
CA ILE A 162 -7.88 -14.90 1.49
C ILE A 162 -7.58 -13.40 1.68
N PRO A 163 -7.39 -12.94 2.93
CA PRO A 163 -7.33 -11.53 3.27
C PRO A 163 -5.91 -10.96 3.09
N VAL A 164 -5.41 -10.86 1.86
CA VAL A 164 -4.06 -10.32 1.62
C VAL A 164 -3.98 -8.88 2.15
N PRO A 165 -2.99 -8.53 2.99
CA PRO A 165 -2.87 -7.20 3.56
C PRO A 165 -2.63 -6.15 2.49
N CYS A 166 -3.25 -4.99 2.65
CA CYS A 166 -3.11 -3.84 1.76
C CYS A 166 -3.48 -2.56 2.50
N SER A 167 -3.14 -1.39 1.95
CA SER A 167 -3.59 -0.10 2.50
C SER A 167 -3.94 0.88 1.37
N CYS A 168 -4.63 1.95 1.74
CA CYS A 168 -5.08 3.04 0.87
C CYS A 168 -4.59 4.41 1.34
N ASP A 169 -3.78 4.45 2.39
CA ASP A 169 -3.39 5.69 3.03
C ASP A 169 -2.28 6.39 2.24
N PRO A 170 -2.26 7.74 2.22
CA PRO A 170 -1.08 8.45 1.77
C PRO A 170 0.08 8.21 2.75
N VAL A 171 1.31 8.25 2.25
CA VAL A 171 2.53 8.12 3.06
C VAL A 171 3.33 9.40 2.91
N GLY A 172 3.66 10.06 4.03
CA GLY A 172 4.32 11.36 4.00
C GLY A 172 3.49 12.48 3.35
N GLY A 173 2.17 12.33 3.32
CA GLY A 173 1.26 13.28 2.65
C GLY A 173 1.08 13.04 1.15
N GLU A 174 1.82 12.09 0.57
CA GLU A 174 1.78 11.80 -0.87
C GLU A 174 0.98 10.53 -1.18
N PRO A 175 0.26 10.48 -2.31
CA PRO A 175 -0.41 9.27 -2.75
C PRO A 175 0.62 8.22 -3.21
N VAL A 176 0.47 6.99 -2.71
CA VAL A 176 1.35 5.86 -3.01
C VAL A 176 0.55 4.65 -3.47
N VAL A 177 1.21 3.74 -4.17
CA VAL A 177 0.66 2.40 -4.38
C VAL A 177 1.27 1.48 -3.33
N HIS A 178 0.46 1.05 -2.36
CA HIS A 178 0.87 0.03 -1.40
C HIS A 178 1.15 -1.29 -2.11
N PHE A 179 2.37 -1.79 -1.95
CA PHE A 179 2.86 -3.02 -2.55
C PHE A 179 3.15 -4.06 -1.49
N THR A 180 2.31 -5.10 -1.43
CA THR A 180 2.49 -6.23 -0.52
C THR A 180 3.64 -7.10 -1.02
N TYR A 181 4.76 -7.07 -0.31
CA TYR A 181 6.02 -7.69 -0.71
C TYR A 181 6.48 -8.73 0.31
N VAL A 182 6.65 -9.99 -0.12
CA VAL A 182 7.23 -11.03 0.74
C VAL A 182 8.75 -10.95 0.61
N VAL A 183 9.43 -10.64 1.71
CA VAL A 183 10.86 -10.32 1.72
C VAL A 183 11.71 -11.53 1.33
N PRO A 184 12.46 -11.49 0.22
CA PRO A 184 13.40 -12.55 -0.14
C PRO A 184 14.54 -12.70 0.88
N ALA A 185 15.17 -13.87 0.91
CA ALA A 185 16.36 -14.08 1.71
C ALA A 185 17.51 -13.16 1.24
N GLY A 186 18.20 -12.52 2.19
CA GLY A 186 19.34 -11.63 1.91
C GLY A 186 18.97 -10.19 1.54
N SER A 187 17.68 -9.83 1.49
CA SER A 187 17.24 -8.45 1.26
C SER A 187 17.53 -7.54 2.46
N SER A 188 17.71 -6.25 2.19
CA SER A 188 17.74 -5.18 3.20
C SER A 188 16.66 -4.14 2.91
N VAL A 189 16.29 -3.33 3.91
CA VAL A 189 15.33 -2.24 3.70
C VAL A 189 15.86 -1.25 2.66
N ALA A 190 17.17 -0.93 2.71
CA ALA A 190 17.84 -0.08 1.72
C ALA A 190 17.72 -0.63 0.29
N SER A 191 18.00 -1.92 0.06
CA SER A 191 17.92 -2.50 -1.29
C SER A 191 16.48 -2.51 -1.81
N ILE A 192 15.51 -2.80 -0.94
CA ILE A 192 14.07 -2.80 -1.29
C ILE A 192 13.61 -1.37 -1.62
N ALA A 193 13.98 -0.38 -0.80
CA ALA A 193 13.64 1.01 -1.03
C ALA A 193 14.19 1.49 -2.39
N GLN A 194 15.44 1.15 -2.70
CA GLN A 194 16.08 1.49 -3.97
C GLN A 194 15.40 0.81 -5.16
N GLU A 195 15.11 -0.50 -5.07
CA GLU A 195 14.46 -1.26 -6.14
C GLU A 195 13.10 -0.67 -6.53
N PHE A 196 12.34 -0.23 -5.53
CA PHE A 196 10.95 0.18 -5.70
C PHE A 196 10.72 1.69 -5.70
N GLY A 197 11.78 2.50 -5.63
CA GLY A 197 11.68 3.96 -5.60
C GLY A 197 10.94 4.48 -4.35
N SER A 198 11.12 3.80 -3.22
CA SER A 198 10.62 4.21 -1.90
C SER A 198 11.77 4.76 -1.04
N THR A 199 11.52 5.04 0.24
CA THR A 199 12.56 5.42 1.20
C THR A 199 12.57 4.46 2.37
N GLU A 200 13.73 4.25 3.00
CA GLU A 200 13.84 3.42 4.20
C GLU A 200 12.92 3.94 5.31
N GLU A 201 12.87 5.25 5.50
CA GLU A 201 11.98 5.91 6.47
C GLU A 201 10.50 5.55 6.21
N ASN A 202 10.03 5.65 4.97
CA ASN A 202 8.65 5.33 4.64
C ASN A 202 8.35 3.86 4.88
N ILE A 203 9.24 2.95 4.47
CA ILE A 203 9.07 1.50 4.68
C ILE A 203 9.04 1.20 6.18
N LEU A 204 9.99 1.71 6.97
CA LEU A 204 10.03 1.48 8.42
C LEU A 204 8.79 2.02 9.11
N ALA A 205 8.35 3.23 8.75
CA ALA A 205 7.19 3.89 9.34
C ALA A 205 5.89 3.11 9.13
N VAL A 206 5.57 2.73 7.88
CA VAL A 206 4.31 2.01 7.59
C VAL A 206 4.31 0.58 8.16
N ASN A 207 5.48 -0.04 8.31
CA ASN A 207 5.63 -1.37 8.89
C ASN A 207 5.87 -1.36 10.41
N LYS A 208 5.85 -0.18 11.06
CA LYS A 208 6.11 -0.01 12.50
C LYS A 208 7.44 -0.65 12.96
N MET A 209 8.43 -0.58 12.09
CA MET A 209 9.78 -1.08 12.37
C MET A 209 10.63 0.04 12.97
N THR A 210 11.29 -0.26 14.08
CA THR A 210 12.18 0.70 14.77
C THR A 210 13.58 0.75 14.15
N ASP A 211 14.03 -0.35 13.55
CA ASP A 211 15.34 -0.48 12.89
C ASP A 211 15.21 -1.40 11.66
N ALA A 212 15.91 -1.05 10.58
CA ALA A 212 16.05 -1.85 9.36
C ALA A 212 16.65 -3.24 9.61
N LYS A 213 17.46 -3.41 10.67
CA LYS A 213 18.00 -4.71 11.08
C LYS A 213 16.94 -5.70 11.53
N GLY A 214 15.74 -5.23 11.86
CA GLY A 214 14.60 -6.08 12.21
C GLY A 214 13.93 -6.76 11.00
N LEU A 215 14.38 -6.49 9.77
CA LEU A 215 13.82 -7.11 8.57
C LEU A 215 14.13 -8.61 8.54
N VAL A 216 13.10 -9.44 8.34
CA VAL A 216 13.25 -10.90 8.29
C VAL A 216 12.79 -11.45 6.94
N ALA A 217 13.52 -12.44 6.41
CA ALA A 217 13.12 -13.15 5.20
C ALA A 217 11.76 -13.86 5.38
N GLY A 218 10.90 -13.81 4.37
CA GLY A 218 9.54 -14.33 4.40
C GLY A 218 8.52 -13.43 5.10
N GLN A 219 8.95 -12.31 5.69
CA GLN A 219 8.05 -11.32 6.25
C GLN A 219 7.22 -10.68 5.12
N VAL A 220 5.93 -10.46 5.37
CA VAL A 220 5.09 -9.62 4.51
C VAL A 220 5.33 -8.15 4.88
N LEU A 221 5.84 -7.39 3.92
CA LEU A 221 6.23 -5.99 4.06
C LEU A 221 5.35 -5.10 3.19
N ASP A 222 4.84 -4.01 3.75
CA ASP A 222 4.22 -2.93 2.97
C ASP A 222 5.32 -2.05 2.37
N VAL A 223 5.41 -2.02 1.04
CA VAL A 223 6.35 -1.14 0.34
C VAL A 223 5.55 -0.03 -0.34
N PRO A 224 5.58 1.22 0.16
CA PRO A 224 4.93 2.35 -0.49
C PRO A 224 5.65 2.68 -1.80
N LEU A 225 5.06 2.30 -2.94
CA LEU A 225 5.60 2.65 -4.24
C LEU A 225 5.24 4.08 -4.58
N ARG A 226 6.25 4.86 -5.02
CA ARG A 226 6.00 6.17 -5.63
C ARG A 226 5.16 5.99 -6.89
N ALA A 227 4.02 6.69 -6.94
CA ALA A 227 3.22 6.82 -8.15
C ALA A 227 3.69 8.02 -8.97
N CYS A 228 3.49 7.97 -10.29
CA CYS A 228 3.69 9.14 -11.12
C CYS A 228 2.65 10.24 -10.81
N GLY A 229 3.10 11.49 -10.85
CA GLY A 229 2.23 12.66 -10.82
C GLY A 229 1.29 12.66 -12.04
N SER A 230 0.07 13.15 -11.87
CA SER A 230 -0.92 13.21 -12.95
C SER A 230 -1.70 14.51 -12.93
N THR A 231 -2.33 14.83 -14.06
CA THR A 231 -3.28 15.95 -14.20
C THR A 231 -4.73 15.49 -14.14
N ILE A 232 -4.98 14.30 -13.59
CA ILE A 232 -6.32 13.75 -13.50
C ILE A 232 -7.16 14.62 -12.56
N SER A 233 -8.32 15.05 -13.05
CA SER A 233 -9.23 15.89 -12.28
C SER A 233 -9.79 15.16 -11.06
N ASN A 234 -9.97 15.87 -9.95
CA ASN A 234 -10.67 15.37 -8.75
C ASN A 234 -12.15 15.03 -9.03
N THR A 235 -12.71 15.51 -10.14
CA THR A 235 -14.08 15.18 -10.58
C THR A 235 -14.14 13.96 -11.49
N ALA A 236 -13.00 13.44 -11.94
CA ALA A 236 -12.94 12.26 -12.80
C ALA A 236 -13.34 10.98 -12.04
N ILE A 237 -13.88 10.01 -12.78
CA ILE A 237 -14.23 8.70 -12.21
C ILE A 237 -12.98 7.96 -11.71
N ASP A 238 -11.85 8.16 -12.39
CA ASP A 238 -10.54 7.56 -12.09
C ASP A 238 -9.58 8.52 -11.37
N ARG A 239 -10.10 9.49 -10.62
CA ARG A 239 -9.30 10.46 -9.82
C ARG A 239 -8.25 9.86 -8.87
N ASN A 240 -8.45 8.61 -8.43
CA ASN A 240 -7.53 7.90 -7.53
C ASN A 240 -6.61 6.92 -8.30
N LEU A 241 -6.44 7.11 -9.61
CA LEU A 241 -5.61 6.26 -10.45
C LEU A 241 -4.13 6.52 -10.14
N LEU A 242 -3.45 5.48 -9.68
CA LEU A 242 -2.03 5.53 -9.32
C LEU A 242 -1.25 4.44 -10.07
N VAL A 243 -0.18 4.86 -10.73
CA VAL A 243 0.68 4.00 -11.56
C VAL A 243 2.12 4.12 -11.07
N PRO A 244 2.71 3.04 -10.52
CA PRO A 244 4.12 3.02 -10.17
C PRO A 244 4.99 2.72 -11.40
N ASN A 245 6.29 3.00 -11.28
CA ASN A 245 7.27 2.69 -12.32
C ASN A 245 7.30 1.18 -12.67
N GLY A 246 7.59 0.87 -13.93
CA GLY A 246 7.60 -0.51 -14.45
C GLY A 246 6.20 -1.13 -14.58
N SER A 247 5.15 -0.32 -14.61
CA SER A 247 3.78 -0.76 -14.89
C SER A 247 3.04 0.28 -15.73
N TYR A 248 1.92 -0.15 -16.30
CA TYR A 248 0.94 0.75 -16.91
C TYR A 248 -0.47 0.38 -16.43
N ILE A 249 -1.45 1.18 -16.82
CA ILE A 249 -2.86 0.92 -16.55
C ILE A 249 -3.70 1.28 -17.76
N LEU A 250 -4.74 0.48 -17.99
CA LEU A 250 -5.80 0.82 -18.93
C LEU A 250 -6.95 1.47 -18.17
N THR A 251 -7.31 2.69 -18.57
CA THR A 251 -8.43 3.46 -18.00
C THR A 251 -9.40 3.90 -19.10
N ALA A 252 -10.47 4.61 -18.73
CA ALA A 252 -11.52 5.05 -19.62
C ALA A 252 -12.02 3.90 -20.53
N ASN A 253 -12.54 2.83 -19.91
CA ASN A 253 -13.01 1.63 -20.63
C ASN A 253 -11.97 0.98 -21.57
N ASN A 254 -10.69 1.05 -21.19
CA ASN A 254 -9.52 0.61 -21.98
C ASN A 254 -9.16 1.50 -23.18
N CYS A 255 -9.75 2.68 -23.33
CA CYS A 255 -9.44 3.61 -24.40
C CYS A 255 -8.12 4.36 -24.19
N VAL A 256 -7.67 4.49 -22.93
CA VAL A 256 -6.43 5.19 -22.60
C VAL A 256 -5.49 4.23 -21.87
N ASN A 257 -4.24 4.18 -22.33
CA ASN A 257 -3.15 3.48 -21.69
C ASN A 257 -2.23 4.52 -21.05
N CYS A 258 -2.03 4.43 -19.74
CA CYS A 258 -1.18 5.32 -18.97
C CYS A 258 -0.03 4.56 -18.32
N ALA A 259 1.20 4.93 -18.60
CA ALA A 259 2.41 4.40 -18.00
C ALA A 259 3.12 5.46 -17.16
N CYS A 260 3.88 5.02 -16.15
CA CYS A 260 4.68 5.93 -15.35
C CYS A 260 6.05 6.14 -16.00
N SER A 261 6.37 7.39 -16.36
CA SER A 261 7.69 7.75 -16.91
C SER A 261 8.75 7.73 -15.82
N SER A 262 9.78 6.90 -16.00
CA SER A 262 10.90 6.82 -15.04
C SER A 262 11.82 8.05 -15.06
N SER A 263 11.78 8.86 -16.12
CA SER A 263 12.61 10.07 -16.26
C SER A 263 11.91 11.31 -15.70
N THR A 264 10.63 11.50 -16.00
CA THR A 264 9.89 12.70 -15.60
C THR A 264 9.02 12.49 -14.36
N TRP A 265 8.80 11.24 -13.94
CA TRP A 265 7.86 10.89 -12.86
C TRP A 265 6.44 11.46 -13.06
N MET A 266 6.08 11.70 -14.32
CA MET A 266 4.75 12.11 -14.74
C MET A 266 4.08 10.98 -15.51
N LEU A 267 2.76 10.91 -15.38
CA LEU A 267 1.94 9.92 -16.06
C LEU A 267 1.92 10.25 -17.56
N ASP A 268 2.44 9.33 -18.37
CA ASP A 268 2.39 9.41 -19.83
C ASP A 268 1.22 8.56 -20.33
N CYS A 269 0.27 9.19 -21.00
CA CYS A 269 -0.96 8.57 -21.43
C CYS A 269 -1.16 8.71 -22.93
N GLN A 270 -1.50 7.62 -23.57
CA GLN A 270 -1.75 7.55 -25.01
C GLN A 270 -3.07 6.80 -25.29
N PRO A 271 -3.71 7.04 -26.44
CA PRO A 271 -4.78 6.17 -26.91
C PRO A 271 -4.29 4.72 -26.97
N THR A 272 -5.08 3.79 -26.44
CA THR A 272 -4.65 2.39 -26.37
C THR A 272 -4.52 1.77 -27.76
N GLN A 273 -3.31 1.36 -28.11
CA GLN A 273 -3.02 0.73 -29.39
C GLN A 273 -3.47 -0.74 -29.43
N GLY A 274 -3.84 -1.21 -30.63
CA GLY A 274 -4.28 -2.61 -30.85
C GLY A 274 -5.65 -2.96 -30.27
N LEU A 275 -6.34 -1.99 -29.65
CA LEU A 275 -7.69 -2.09 -29.11
C LEU A 275 -8.59 -1.04 -29.76
N SER A 276 -8.62 -0.98 -31.09
CA SER A 276 -9.49 -0.05 -31.82
C SER A 276 -10.95 -0.48 -31.69
N SER A 277 -11.58 -0.16 -30.56
CA SER A 277 -13.04 -0.16 -30.48
C SER A 277 -13.52 1.15 -31.09
N SER A 278 -14.49 1.08 -32.01
CA SER A 278 -15.20 2.25 -32.56
C SER A 278 -15.92 3.08 -31.48
N PHE A 279 -15.93 2.60 -30.23
CA PHE A 279 -16.56 3.21 -29.08
C PHE A 279 -15.67 4.23 -28.35
N CYS A 280 -14.35 4.24 -28.58
CA CYS A 280 -13.48 5.18 -27.88
C CYS A 280 -13.66 6.61 -28.41
N PRO A 281 -14.07 7.57 -27.57
CA PRO A 281 -14.19 8.96 -27.98
C PRO A 281 -12.80 9.51 -28.28
N THR A 282 -12.75 10.51 -29.16
CA THR A 282 -11.49 11.19 -29.49
C THR A 282 -10.99 11.97 -28.27
N ALA A 283 -9.77 11.66 -27.81
CA ALA A 283 -9.11 12.37 -26.71
C ALA A 283 -8.17 13.45 -27.28
N LYS A 284 -8.51 14.73 -27.05
CA LYS A 284 -7.78 15.89 -27.59
C LYS A 284 -7.75 17.08 -26.62
N CYS A 285 -6.75 17.93 -26.81
CA CYS A 285 -6.60 19.24 -26.19
C CYS A 285 -6.60 20.30 -27.29
N GLY A 286 -7.78 20.83 -27.62
CA GLY A 286 -7.95 21.61 -28.85
C GLY A 286 -7.66 20.74 -30.08
N ASP A 287 -6.65 21.11 -30.87
CA ASP A 287 -6.24 20.37 -32.07
C ASP A 287 -5.23 19.25 -31.80
N MET A 288 -4.63 19.21 -30.60
CA MET A 288 -3.59 18.24 -30.26
C MET A 288 -4.19 16.94 -29.71
N PHE A 289 -3.83 15.80 -30.28
CA PHE A 289 -4.24 14.49 -29.77
C PHE A 289 -3.56 14.16 -28.44
N LEU A 290 -4.22 13.37 -27.60
CA LEU A 290 -3.67 12.87 -26.34
C LEU A 290 -2.29 12.22 -26.54
N GLY A 291 -1.33 12.63 -25.71
CA GLY A 291 0.06 12.15 -25.75
C GLY A 291 0.96 12.92 -26.73
N ASN A 292 0.39 13.68 -27.68
CA ASN A 292 1.21 14.50 -28.56
C ASN A 292 1.83 15.68 -27.81
N THR A 293 3.03 16.04 -28.26
CA THR A 293 3.80 17.17 -27.77
C THR A 293 4.00 18.21 -28.87
N SER A 294 4.14 19.47 -28.46
CA SER A 294 4.47 20.60 -29.33
C SER A 294 5.45 21.51 -28.60
N SER A 295 6.55 21.84 -29.26
CA SER A 295 7.53 22.78 -28.70
C SER A 295 7.13 24.20 -29.08
N THR A 296 6.89 25.06 -28.08
CA THR A 296 6.64 26.49 -28.30
C THR A 296 7.92 27.31 -28.29
N SER A 297 9.00 26.79 -27.70
CA SER A 297 10.35 27.36 -27.73
C SER A 297 11.39 26.25 -27.58
N SER A 298 12.68 26.59 -27.59
CA SER A 298 13.77 25.63 -27.30
C SER A 298 13.74 25.06 -25.88
N CYS A 299 12.96 25.67 -24.98
CA CYS A 299 12.89 25.32 -23.57
C CYS A 299 11.50 24.90 -23.09
N GLU A 300 10.46 25.16 -23.88
CA GLU A 300 9.10 24.93 -23.49
C GLU A 300 8.47 23.86 -24.38
N THR A 301 7.98 22.81 -23.75
CA THR A 301 7.24 21.74 -24.41
C THR A 301 5.84 21.68 -23.82
N ARG A 302 4.84 21.73 -24.69
CA ARG A 302 3.43 21.56 -24.36
C ARG A 302 3.00 20.14 -24.71
N THR A 303 2.30 19.48 -23.81
CA THR A 303 1.83 18.10 -23.99
C THR A 303 0.32 18.04 -23.78
N CYS A 304 -0.40 17.30 -24.62
CA CYS A 304 -1.81 17.00 -24.34
C CYS A 304 -1.88 15.84 -23.35
N SER A 305 -2.09 16.15 -22.07
CA SER A 305 -2.07 15.17 -20.98
C SER A 305 -3.47 14.72 -20.61
N TYR A 306 -3.59 13.46 -20.19
CA TYR A 306 -4.84 12.88 -19.72
C TYR A 306 -5.32 13.57 -18.43
N ALA A 307 -6.60 13.92 -18.39
CA ALA A 307 -7.23 14.60 -17.26
C ALA A 307 -8.37 13.79 -16.62
N GLY A 308 -8.52 12.50 -16.98
CA GLY A 308 -9.53 11.60 -16.46
C GLY A 308 -10.66 11.29 -17.45
N TYR A 309 -11.70 10.61 -17.00
CA TYR A 309 -12.93 10.43 -17.78
C TYR A 309 -14.20 10.62 -16.95
N THR A 310 -15.29 10.93 -17.65
CA THR A 310 -16.65 11.02 -17.10
C THR A 310 -17.60 10.08 -17.82
N ASN A 311 -18.69 9.73 -17.15
CA ASN A 311 -19.78 8.93 -17.69
C ASN A 311 -21.15 9.37 -17.14
N SER A 312 -21.26 10.61 -16.65
CA SER A 312 -22.50 11.12 -16.03
C SER A 312 -23.59 11.44 -17.05
N THR A 313 -23.23 12.05 -18.17
CA THR A 313 -24.14 12.39 -19.29
C THR A 313 -23.79 11.62 -20.55
N SER A 314 -22.50 11.52 -20.84
CA SER A 314 -21.92 10.74 -21.92
C SER A 314 -20.52 10.30 -21.53
N PHE A 315 -20.09 9.17 -22.06
CA PHE A 315 -18.73 8.71 -21.89
C PHE A 315 -17.78 9.65 -22.64
N ALA A 316 -16.94 10.38 -21.90
CA ALA A 316 -16.01 11.35 -22.46
C ALA A 316 -14.64 11.25 -21.79
N ILE A 317 -13.59 11.30 -22.61
CA ILE A 317 -12.20 11.39 -22.15
C ILE A 317 -11.84 12.87 -22.01
N LEU A 318 -11.32 13.23 -20.85
CA LEU A 318 -10.86 14.58 -20.53
C LEU A 318 -9.35 14.64 -20.76
N ALA A 319 -8.88 15.73 -21.37
CA ALA A 319 -7.46 15.99 -21.57
C ALA A 319 -7.18 17.49 -21.48
N ASN A 320 -6.01 17.85 -20.93
CA ASN A 320 -5.58 19.23 -20.73
C ASN A 320 -4.16 19.44 -21.24
N ILE A 321 -3.84 20.66 -21.67
CA ILE A 321 -2.47 21.01 -22.04
C ILE A 321 -1.64 21.19 -20.77
N THR A 322 -0.54 20.47 -20.68
CA THR A 322 0.50 20.69 -19.68
C THR A 322 1.72 21.32 -20.32
N THR A 323 2.43 22.15 -19.56
CA THR A 323 3.63 22.83 -20.04
C THR A 323 4.81 22.43 -19.15
N SER A 324 5.89 21.98 -19.77
CA SER A 324 7.18 21.77 -19.11
C SER A 324 8.18 22.82 -19.60
N ASN A 325 8.87 23.48 -18.68
CA ASN A 325 9.89 24.47 -18.98
C ASN A 325 11.24 24.04 -18.40
N VAL A 326 12.23 23.82 -19.26
CA VAL A 326 13.59 23.44 -18.85
C VAL A 326 14.54 24.63 -18.70
N CYS A 327 14.18 25.82 -19.16
CA CYS A 327 15.00 27.04 -19.03
C CYS A 327 15.08 27.55 -17.58
N THR A 328 14.16 27.14 -16.70
CA THR A 328 14.18 27.47 -15.26
C THR A 328 15.10 26.56 -14.45
N ALA A 329 15.69 25.52 -15.04
CA ALA A 329 16.63 24.61 -14.39
C ALA A 329 18.09 25.13 -14.31
N GLY A 330 18.31 26.43 -14.57
CA GLY A 330 19.57 27.13 -14.33
C GLY A 330 19.86 27.42 -12.85
N LEU A 331 18.93 27.09 -11.96
CA LEU A 331 19.20 26.85 -10.54
C LEU A 331 19.01 25.35 -10.34
N SER A 332 20.11 24.66 -10.02
CA SER A 332 20.19 23.21 -9.90
C SER A 332 18.97 22.61 -9.20
N PRO A 333 18.46 21.44 -9.62
CA PRO A 333 17.60 20.67 -8.73
C PRO A 333 18.41 20.45 -7.45
N MET A 334 17.92 20.96 -6.32
CA MET A 334 18.47 20.59 -5.02
C MET A 334 18.56 19.08 -5.02
N ALA A 335 19.80 18.56 -5.03
CA ALA A 335 20.05 17.20 -4.66
C ALA A 335 19.25 16.94 -3.38
N GLN A 336 18.46 15.87 -3.37
CA GLN A 336 17.89 15.39 -2.13
C GLN A 336 19.01 15.37 -1.08
N PRO A 337 18.78 15.86 0.15
CA PRO A 337 19.82 15.81 1.15
C PRO A 337 20.18 14.34 1.35
N ALA A 338 21.39 13.97 0.93
CA ALA A 338 22.03 12.76 1.38
C ALA A 338 22.20 12.92 2.89
N HIS A 339 21.27 12.36 3.66
CA HIS A 339 21.45 12.20 5.09
C HIS A 339 22.48 11.11 5.32
N SER A 340 23.74 11.47 5.14
CA SER A 340 24.85 10.79 5.78
C SER A 340 24.68 10.97 7.28
N SER A 341 24.44 9.88 7.99
CA SER A 341 24.38 9.80 9.44
C SER A 341 25.78 10.05 10.03
N ALA A 342 26.19 11.31 10.08
CA ALA A 342 27.27 11.76 10.94
C ALA A 342 26.65 12.22 12.26
N PHE A 343 26.72 11.34 13.24
CA PHE A 343 26.39 11.58 14.64
C PHE A 343 27.15 12.82 15.15
N ARG A 344 26.44 13.95 15.33
CA ARG A 344 26.85 15.06 16.19
C ARG A 344 25.68 15.38 17.12
N LEU A 345 25.77 14.90 18.36
CA LEU A 345 24.99 15.42 19.46
C LEU A 345 25.39 16.88 19.68
N GLU A 346 24.48 17.80 19.37
CA GLU A 346 24.54 19.18 19.87
C GLU A 346 23.50 19.33 20.99
N LEU A 347 24.04 19.61 22.18
CA LEU A 347 23.36 19.73 23.45
C LEU A 347 22.40 20.93 23.47
N VAL A 348 21.09 20.68 23.34
CA VAL A 348 20.07 21.71 23.64
C VAL A 348 19.18 21.34 24.84
N TRP A 349 19.28 20.11 25.34
CA TRP A 349 18.45 19.61 26.45
C TRP A 349 19.02 19.85 27.87
N LEU A 350 20.25 20.35 28.00
CA LEU A 350 20.91 20.55 29.31
C LEU A 350 20.76 21.97 29.90
N ARG A 351 20.07 22.89 29.22
CA ARG A 351 19.95 24.29 29.69
C ARG A 351 18.68 24.61 30.49
N TRP A 352 17.66 23.75 30.47
CA TRP A 352 16.41 24.01 31.17
C TRP A 352 16.30 23.30 32.53
N THR A 353 17.00 22.19 32.74
CA THR A 353 17.01 21.49 34.04
C THR A 353 17.86 22.22 35.09
N GLY A 354 18.96 22.86 34.69
CA GLY A 354 19.83 23.62 35.60
C GLY A 354 19.19 24.89 36.19
N LEU A 355 18.33 25.57 35.42
CA LEU A 355 17.61 26.76 35.89
C LEU A 355 16.49 26.39 36.87
N VAL A 356 15.78 25.28 36.63
CA VAL A 356 14.70 24.82 37.53
C VAL A 356 15.27 24.29 38.85
N VAL A 357 16.38 23.56 38.81
CA VAL A 357 17.05 23.07 40.04
C VAL A 357 17.66 24.22 40.84
N SER A 358 18.23 25.24 40.19
CA SER A 358 18.79 26.41 40.88
C SER A 358 17.70 27.26 41.56
N LEU A 359 16.52 27.39 40.96
CA LEU A 359 15.39 28.15 41.55
C LEU A 359 14.84 27.45 42.81
N HIS A 360 14.80 26.11 42.83
CA HIS A 360 14.31 25.36 44.00
C HIS A 360 15.31 25.39 45.17
N VAL A 361 16.62 25.37 44.90
CA VAL A 361 17.64 25.47 45.95
C VAL A 361 17.67 26.88 46.56
N VAL A 362 17.50 27.93 45.77
CA VAL A 362 17.44 29.32 46.28
C VAL A 362 16.20 29.56 47.14
N LEU A 363 15.04 28.99 46.79
CA LEU A 363 13.82 29.10 47.60
C LEU A 363 13.90 28.31 48.92
N LEU A 364 14.58 27.16 48.92
CA LEU A 364 14.86 26.41 50.16
C LEU A 364 15.85 27.14 51.08
N CYS A 365 16.87 27.81 50.52
CA CYS A 365 17.79 28.62 51.31
C CYS A 365 17.16 29.91 51.88
N LEU A 366 16.24 30.55 51.14
CA LEU A 366 15.52 31.73 51.63
C LEU A 366 14.44 31.38 52.67
N GLY A 367 13.90 30.16 52.64
CA GLY A 367 12.99 29.66 53.67
C GLY A 367 13.68 29.34 55.00
N TYR A 368 14.99 29.02 54.97
CA TYR A 368 15.77 28.70 56.18
C TYR A 368 16.38 29.93 56.88
N LEU A 369 16.47 31.08 56.20
CA LEU A 369 17.00 32.33 56.77
C LEU A 369 15.92 33.22 57.41
N ARG A 370 14.71 32.70 57.62
CA ARG A 370 13.60 33.41 58.26
C ARG A 370 13.01 32.60 59.41
N GLN A 371 13.87 32.17 60.32
CA GLN A 371 13.51 31.80 61.68
C GLN A 371 14.54 32.43 62.62
N ASP A 372 14.28 33.69 62.98
CA ASP A 372 14.47 34.27 64.31
C ASP A 372 13.52 35.48 64.42
#